data_AF-A0A3S1GHB6-F1
#
_entry.id   AF-A0A3S1GHB6-F1
#
_cell.length_a   1.000
_cell.length_b   1.000
_cell.length_c   1.000
_cell.angle_alpha   90.00
_cell.angle_beta   90.00
_cell.angle_gamma   90.00
#
_symmetry.space_group_name_H-M   'P 1'
#
loop_
_entity.id
_entity.type
_entity.pdbx_description
1 polymer ?
#
loop_
_entity_poly.entity_id
_entity_poly.type
_entity_poly.pdbx_seq_one_letter_code
_entity_poly.pdbx_strand_id
1 'polypeptide(L)' 'MSEADEPSSPLQPEIIPFPHSRVLPSSPHKPIKYLGLGAMAKMIGAPERQATGHWCSRCQGIWYGYLLEVTCPVCGNRHG' A
#
# COMPACT_ATOMS: atom_id res chain seq x y z
N MET A 1 54.29 4.32 4.00
CA MET A 1 53.44 3.89 2.88
C MET A 1 52.03 3.84 3.42
N SER A 2 51.13 4.55 2.76
CA SER A 2 49.78 4.86 3.23
C SER A 2 48.83 3.82 2.63
N GLU A 3 48.29 2.91 3.44
CA GLU A 3 47.13 2.13 3.03
C GLU A 3 45.91 2.75 3.71
N ALA A 4 45.16 3.51 2.90
CA ALA A 4 43.88 4.05 3.24
C ALA A 4 42.86 2.90 3.29
N ASP A 5 42.28 2.69 4.47
CA ASP A 5 41.16 1.78 4.72
C ASP A 5 39.94 2.32 3.94
N GLU A 6 39.60 1.65 2.84
CA GLU A 6 38.45 2.00 2.00
C GLU A 6 37.16 1.58 2.73
N PRO A 7 36.22 2.50 3.02
CA PRO A 7 35.03 2.14 3.79
C PRO A 7 34.10 1.30 2.92
N SER A 8 34.17 -0.01 3.12
CA SER A 8 33.23 -1.00 2.57
C SER A 8 31.78 -0.54 2.73
N SER A 9 31.08 -0.44 1.59
CA SER A 9 29.72 0.08 1.52
C SER A 9 28.75 -0.69 2.43
N PRO A 10 27.76 -0.03 3.05
CA PRO A 10 26.87 -0.68 4.00
C PRO A 10 26.01 -1.76 3.31
N LEU A 11 26.05 -2.97 3.87
CA LEU A 11 25.22 -4.10 3.49
C LEU A 11 23.73 -3.69 3.56
N GLN A 12 23.06 -3.72 2.41
CA GLN A 12 21.62 -3.43 2.36
C GLN A 12 20.85 -4.58 3.03
N PRO A 13 19.86 -4.31 3.89
CA PRO A 13 19.07 -5.35 4.54
C PRO A 13 18.22 -6.14 3.52
N GLU A 14 18.20 -7.46 3.66
CA GLU A 14 17.34 -8.35 2.87
C GLU A 14 15.88 -8.20 3.32
N ILE A 15 15.00 -7.82 2.40
CA ILE A 15 13.58 -7.58 2.68
C ILE A 15 12.84 -8.92 2.59
N ILE A 16 12.36 -9.44 3.72
CA ILE A 16 11.49 -10.63 3.76
C ILE A 16 10.02 -10.18 3.57
N PRO A 17 9.34 -10.59 2.49
CA PRO A 17 7.94 -10.23 2.25
C PRO A 17 7.01 -10.94 3.23
N PHE A 18 5.88 -10.29 3.57
CA PHE A 18 4.88 -10.90 4.44
C PHE A 18 4.26 -12.16 3.78
N PRO A 19 4.18 -13.29 4.49
CA PRO A 19 3.58 -14.52 3.97
C PRO A 19 2.12 -14.29 3.54
N HIS A 20 1.74 -14.81 2.37
CA HIS A 20 0.40 -14.66 1.76
C HIS A 20 0.03 -13.25 1.25
N SER A 21 0.98 -12.31 1.19
CA SER A 21 0.77 -11.08 0.44
C SER A 21 0.54 -11.39 -1.04
N ARG A 22 -0.67 -11.15 -1.55
CA ARG A 22 -1.00 -11.32 -2.98
C ARG A 22 -0.47 -10.17 -3.85
N VAL A 23 0.01 -9.09 -3.22
CA VAL A 23 0.35 -7.84 -3.90
C VAL A 23 1.53 -7.19 -3.19
N LEU A 24 2.66 -7.08 -3.89
CA LEU A 24 3.80 -6.31 -3.40
C LEU A 24 3.56 -4.82 -3.67
N PRO A 25 3.85 -3.92 -2.71
CA PRO A 25 3.95 -2.51 -3.04
C PRO A 25 5.10 -2.32 -4.02
N SER A 26 4.85 -1.56 -5.09
CA SER A 26 5.76 -1.48 -6.24
C SER A 26 7.13 -0.84 -5.93
N SER A 27 7.30 -0.21 -4.77
CA SER A 27 8.59 0.27 -4.27
C SER A 27 8.48 0.65 -2.79
N PRO A 28 9.44 0.27 -1.92
CA PRO A 28 9.47 0.68 -0.51
C PRO A 28 9.63 2.20 -0.32
N HIS A 29 10.11 2.92 -1.34
CA HIS A 29 10.36 4.36 -1.28
C HIS A 29 9.22 5.21 -1.84
N LYS A 30 8.18 4.59 -2.41
CA LYS A 30 7.06 5.35 -2.98
C LYS A 30 6.04 5.67 -1.88
N PRO A 31 5.68 6.95 -1.67
CA PRO A 31 4.65 7.28 -0.69
C PRO A 31 3.32 6.62 -1.08
N ILE A 32 2.74 5.90 -0.12
CA ILE A 32 1.43 5.27 -0.27
C ILE A 32 0.37 6.37 -0.39
N LYS A 33 -0.43 6.32 -1.46
CA LYS A 33 -1.48 7.31 -1.70
C LYS A 33 -2.73 6.98 -0.90
N TYR A 34 -3.32 7.98 -0.26
CA TYR A 34 -4.70 7.89 0.24
C TYR A 34 -5.66 8.17 -0.91
N LEU A 35 -6.51 7.20 -1.24
CA LEU A 35 -7.47 7.29 -2.35
C LEU A 35 -8.89 7.66 -1.88
N GLY A 36 -9.11 7.72 -0.56
CA GLY A 36 -10.39 8.12 0.04
C GLY A 36 -11.33 6.98 0.39
N LEU A 37 -12.58 7.35 0.65
CA LEU A 37 -13.68 6.42 0.93
C LEU A 37 -14.26 5.81 -0.35
N GLY A 38 -14.67 4.54 -0.24
CA GLY A 38 -15.47 3.84 -1.23
C GLY A 38 -16.85 4.48 -1.42
N ALA A 39 -17.51 4.13 -2.52
CA ALA A 39 -18.84 4.66 -2.86
C ALA A 39 -19.88 4.29 -1.80
N MET A 40 -19.84 3.05 -1.29
CA MET A 40 -20.75 2.59 -0.25
C MET A 40 -20.49 3.32 1.06
N ALA A 41 -19.21 3.38 1.48
CA ALA A 41 -18.80 4.10 2.68
C ALA A 41 -19.24 5.58 2.67
N LYS A 42 -19.12 6.25 1.51
CA LYS A 42 -19.62 7.63 1.32
C LYS A 42 -21.14 7.72 1.42
N MET A 43 -21.86 6.82 0.77
CA MET A 43 -23.33 6.86 0.69
C MET A 43 -23.99 6.74 2.06
N ILE A 44 -23.47 5.87 2.92
CA ILE A 44 -24.02 5.63 4.27
C ILE A 44 -23.42 6.56 5.33
N GLY A 45 -22.46 7.41 4.96
CA GLY A 45 -21.75 8.28 5.91
C GLY A 45 -20.95 7.50 6.96
N ALA A 46 -20.39 6.34 6.59
CA ALA A 46 -19.65 5.52 7.54
C ALA A 46 -18.38 6.26 8.02
N PRO A 47 -18.10 6.28 9.32
CA PRO A 47 -16.86 6.84 9.82
C PRO A 47 -15.69 5.99 9.35
N GLU A 48 -14.58 6.63 8.93
CA GLU A 48 -13.37 5.94 8.44
C GLU A 48 -12.85 4.87 9.42
N ARG A 49 -13.05 5.08 10.74
CA ARG A 49 -12.67 4.13 11.79
C ARG A 49 -13.42 2.80 11.75
N GLN A 50 -14.58 2.75 11.11
CA GLN A 50 -15.36 1.52 10.92
C GLN A 50 -15.22 0.96 9.49
N ALA A 51 -14.43 1.62 8.65
CA ALA A 51 -14.20 1.18 7.28
C ALA A 51 -13.03 0.19 7.21
N THR A 52 -13.10 -0.71 6.24
CA THR A 52 -12.05 -1.70 5.97
C THR A 52 -11.05 -1.11 4.99
N GLY A 53 -9.76 -1.21 5.31
CA GLY A 53 -8.69 -0.76 4.43
C GLY A 53 -8.46 -1.74 3.28
N HIS A 54 -8.40 -1.22 2.06
CA HIS A 54 -8.12 -1.99 0.85
C HIS A 54 -6.95 -1.38 0.09
N TRP A 55 -6.09 -2.23 -0.46
CA TRP A 55 -5.03 -1.82 -1.37
C TRP A 55 -5.50 -1.88 -2.82
N CYS A 56 -5.04 -0.94 -3.65
CA CYS A 56 -5.21 -1.00 -5.09
C CYS A 56 -3.84 -0.96 -5.79
N SER A 57 -3.45 -2.06 -6.44
CA SER A 57 -2.20 -2.22 -7.19
C SER A 57 -2.06 -1.25 -8.35
N ARG A 58 -3.18 -0.95 -9.03
CA ARG A 58 -3.21 -0.01 -10.17
C ARG A 58 -3.00 1.44 -9.73
N CYS A 59 -3.67 1.85 -8.66
CA CYS A 59 -3.56 3.22 -8.14
C CYS A 59 -2.38 3.40 -7.16
N GLN A 60 -1.82 2.28 -6.68
CA GLN A 60 -0.75 2.20 -5.69
C GLN A 60 -1.10 3.01 -4.43
N GLY A 61 -2.28 2.72 -3.88
CA GLY A 61 -2.82 3.46 -2.75
C GLY A 61 -3.85 2.67 -1.96
N ILE A 62 -4.13 3.16 -0.75
CA ILE A 62 -5.12 2.63 0.18
C ILE A 62 -6.41 3.42 0.04
N TRP A 63 -7.54 2.71 0.01
CA TRP A 63 -8.87 3.27 0.13
C TRP A 63 -9.63 2.52 1.23
N TYR A 64 -10.70 3.13 1.73
CA TYR A 64 -11.48 2.58 2.84
C TYR A 64 -12.90 2.29 2.38
N GLY A 65 -13.25 1.01 2.36
CA GLY A 65 -14.56 0.49 1.94
C GLY A 65 -15.42 0.12 3.14
N TYR A 66 -16.71 -0.09 2.91
CA TYR A 66 -17.63 -0.55 3.95
C TYR A 66 -18.31 -1.87 3.55
N LEU A 67 -18.52 -2.76 4.54
CA LEU A 67 -19.09 -4.10 4.37
C LEU A 67 -18.31 -4.97 3.35
N LEU A 68 -18.88 -5.20 2.17
CA LEU A 68 -18.37 -6.09 1.12
C LEU A 68 -17.88 -5.31 -0.10
N GLU A 69 -17.56 -4.03 0.09
CA GLU A 69 -17.05 -3.20 -0.98
C GLU A 69 -15.64 -3.67 -1.40
N VAL A 70 -15.49 -4.00 -2.67
CA VAL A 70 -14.21 -4.46 -3.25
C VAL A 70 -13.73 -3.60 -4.41
N THR A 71 -14.53 -2.62 -4.83
CA THR A 71 -14.26 -1.83 -6.04
C THR A 71 -13.51 -0.55 -5.68
N CYS A 72 -12.29 -0.39 -6.19
CA CYS A 72 -11.50 0.83 -6.01
C CYS A 72 -12.27 2.07 -6.52
N PRO A 73 -12.42 3.13 -5.70
CA PRO A 73 -13.23 4.30 -6.06
C PRO A 73 -12.61 5.17 -7.17
N VAL A 74 -11.33 4.95 -7.49
CA VAL A 74 -10.59 5.76 -8.49
C VAL A 74 -10.56 5.08 -9.86
N CYS A 75 -10.27 3.78 -9.91
CA CYS A 75 -10.06 3.06 -11.18
C CYS A 75 -11.01 1.89 -11.43
N GLY A 76 -11.93 1.59 -10.50
CA GLY A 76 -12.88 0.49 -10.62
C GLY A 76 -12.27 -0.91 -10.47
N ASN A 77 -10.98 -1.03 -10.14
CA ASN A 77 -10.33 -2.32 -9.96
C ASN A 77 -10.95 -3.08 -8.76
N ARG A 78 -11.19 -4.38 -8.93
CA ARG A 78 -11.72 -5.27 -7.88
C ARG A 78 -10.67 -6.22 -7.30
N HIS A 79 -9.48 -6.19 -7.88
CA HIS A 79 -8.34 -6.98 -7.43
C HIS A 79 -7.36 -6.05 -6.74
N GLY A 80 -6.71 -6.58 -5.70
CA GLY A 80 -5.67 -5.89 -4.96
C GLY A 80 -4.53 -5.43 -5.84
#